data_AF-A0A3P8BY31-F1
#
_entry.id   AF-A0A3P8BY31-F1
#
_cell.length_a   1.000
_cell.length_b   1.000
_cell.length_c   1.000
_cell.angle_alpha   90.00
_cell.angle_beta   90.00
_cell.angle_gamma   90.00
#
_symmetry.space_group_name_H-M   'P 1'
#
loop_
_entity.id
_entity.type
_entity.pdbx_description
1 polymer ?
#
loop_
_entity_poly.entity_id
_entity_poly.type
_entity_poly.pdbx_seq_one_letter_code
_entity_poly.pdbx_strand_id
1 'polypeptide(L)'
;MRFTSNCFEFFFSNVFPAHQYYSQYQCSCQATDNKKSQLFSLSTNLKPTDFDEDFIFQTNYTTTFAEQTIESHVGFIELPENEHESYFKFNIIGYSLLKDVQIGVVFVEGGQAGSRTNANIEETSVQAFPGINVGSDLWSIPVYKYELQDVWPDSVDNSVISVTWSMPKALSAAKSPSVIKDVFRALIITSSGVNTVRAWVWERDSHLLDIRAYHQLDENNVDNQLKILTLQRSGCSSRETEDEVVASVQIKGLYKTMIMI
;
A
#
# COMPACT_ATOMS: atom_id res chain seq x y z
N MET A 1 -18.08 -18.54 33.88
CA MET A 1 -18.03 -19.20 32.57
C MET A 1 -16.70 -18.85 31.93
N ARG A 2 -15.82 -19.83 31.65
CA ARG A 2 -14.58 -19.59 30.89
C ARG A 2 -14.89 -19.90 29.42
N PHE A 3 -14.85 -18.89 28.57
CA PHE A 3 -14.97 -19.05 27.13
C PHE A 3 -13.59 -19.38 26.57
N THR A 4 -13.48 -20.47 25.81
CA THR A 4 -12.34 -20.72 24.94
C THR A 4 -12.59 -19.97 23.64
N SER A 5 -11.75 -18.97 23.35
CA SER A 5 -11.79 -18.19 22.11
C SER A 5 -11.35 -19.06 20.95
N ASN A 6 -12.27 -19.83 20.37
CA ASN A 6 -12.10 -20.39 19.04
C ASN A 6 -12.92 -19.52 18.09
N CYS A 7 -12.31 -18.46 17.56
CA CYS A 7 -12.89 -17.68 16.48
C CYS A 7 -12.92 -18.57 15.23
N PHE A 8 -14.10 -19.03 14.84
CA PHE A 8 -14.32 -19.66 13.54
C PHE A 8 -15.06 -18.68 12.64
N GLU A 9 -14.46 -18.36 11.50
CA GLU A 9 -15.06 -17.61 10.40
C GLU A 9 -15.79 -18.56 9.45
N PHE A 10 -17.10 -18.38 9.25
CA PHE A 10 -17.89 -18.93 8.13
C PHE A 10 -19.09 -17.98 7.91
N PHE A 11 -19.52 -17.55 6.72
CA PHE A 11 -19.89 -18.31 5.52
C PHE A 11 -19.84 -17.46 4.22
N PHE A 12 -19.53 -18.12 3.10
CA PHE A 12 -19.84 -17.69 1.72
C PHE A 12 -21.19 -18.27 1.27
N SER A 13 -21.92 -17.53 0.44
CA SER A 13 -23.06 -18.03 -0.36
C SER A 13 -22.72 -17.95 -1.85
N ASN A 14 -22.52 -19.09 -2.50
CA ASN A 14 -22.34 -19.22 -3.95
C ASN A 14 -23.70 -19.20 -4.68
N VAL A 15 -23.86 -18.38 -5.74
CA VAL A 15 -24.39 -18.73 -7.09
C VAL A 15 -24.02 -17.60 -8.11
N PHE A 16 -23.43 -17.95 -9.26
CA PHE A 16 -23.17 -17.13 -10.48
C PHE A 16 -24.37 -16.28 -11.00
N PRO A 17 -24.23 -15.31 -11.94
CA PRO A 17 -23.09 -14.53 -12.44
C PRO A 17 -23.39 -13.02 -12.27
N ALA A 18 -23.24 -12.48 -11.05
CA ALA A 18 -23.32 -11.04 -10.76
C ALA A 18 -22.79 -10.84 -9.33
N HIS A 19 -21.51 -11.12 -9.10
CA HIS A 19 -20.98 -11.12 -7.74
C HIS A 19 -20.75 -9.68 -7.24
N GLN A 20 -21.67 -9.20 -6.41
CA GLN A 20 -21.41 -8.11 -5.47
C GLN A 20 -21.06 -8.76 -4.12
N TYR A 21 -19.80 -8.66 -3.69
CA TYR A 21 -19.38 -9.17 -2.39
C TYR A 21 -19.64 -8.10 -1.32
N TYR A 22 -20.73 -8.26 -0.56
CA TYR A 22 -20.96 -7.54 0.69
C TYR A 22 -21.23 -8.56 1.79
N SER A 23 -20.18 -9.05 2.45
CA SER A 23 -20.33 -10.00 3.56
C SER A 23 -20.46 -9.27 4.89
N GLN A 24 -21.46 -9.68 5.68
CA GLN A 24 -21.58 -9.32 7.09
C GLN A 24 -20.70 -10.26 7.91
N TYR A 25 -19.79 -9.69 8.70
CA TYR A 25 -18.96 -10.45 9.62
C TYR A 25 -19.65 -10.50 10.98
N GLN A 26 -19.76 -11.71 11.53
CA GLN A 26 -20.20 -11.94 12.90
C GLN A 26 -19.27 -12.98 13.55
N CYS A 27 -18.54 -12.56 14.57
CA CYS A 27 -17.74 -13.49 15.36
C CYS A 27 -18.67 -14.30 16.27
N SER A 28 -18.35 -15.58 16.49
CA SER A 28 -19.04 -16.39 17.51
C SER A 28 -18.04 -17.04 18.46
N CYS A 29 -18.38 -17.05 19.75
CA CYS A 29 -17.66 -17.76 20.78
C CYS A 29 -18.54 -18.89 21.30
N GLN A 30 -18.01 -20.11 21.33
CA GLN A 30 -18.70 -21.26 21.90
C GLN A 30 -18.27 -21.48 23.36
N ALA A 31 -19.25 -21.48 24.27
CA ALA A 31 -19.04 -21.82 25.66
C ALA A 31 -18.72 -23.32 25.81
N THR A 32 -17.89 -23.63 26.81
CA THR A 32 -17.50 -25.00 27.17
C THR A 32 -18.56 -25.73 28.02
N ASP A 33 -19.78 -25.21 28.09
CA ASP A 33 -20.86 -25.85 28.82
C ASP A 33 -21.42 -27.07 28.08
N ASN A 34 -22.17 -27.93 28.80
CA ASN A 34 -22.76 -29.14 28.22
C ASN A 34 -23.78 -28.86 27.10
N LYS A 35 -24.21 -27.60 26.95
CA LYS A 35 -25.15 -27.14 25.94
C LYS A 35 -24.45 -26.53 24.72
N LYS A 36 -23.12 -26.36 24.78
CA LYS A 36 -22.31 -25.72 23.75
C LYS A 36 -22.84 -24.33 23.34
N SER A 37 -23.27 -23.54 24.34
CA SER A 37 -23.91 -22.23 24.12
C SER A 37 -23.06 -21.31 23.24
N GLN A 38 -23.67 -20.63 22.26
CA GLN A 38 -22.98 -19.72 21.36
C GLN A 38 -23.29 -18.27 21.70
N LEU A 39 -22.25 -17.43 21.70
CA LEU A 39 -22.36 -15.99 21.93
C LEU A 39 -21.84 -15.29 20.69
N PHE A 40 -22.69 -14.51 20.03
CA PHE A 40 -22.37 -13.84 18.77
C PHE A 40 -22.02 -12.37 19.04
N SER A 41 -21.05 -11.84 18.28
CA SER A 41 -20.82 -10.40 18.22
C SER A 41 -22.01 -9.69 17.56
N LEU A 42 -22.04 -8.36 17.65
CA LEU A 42 -22.91 -7.57 16.80
C LEU A 42 -22.54 -7.83 15.33
N SER A 43 -23.54 -7.91 14.45
CA SER A 43 -23.33 -7.99 13.01
C SER A 43 -22.78 -6.66 12.50
N THR A 44 -21.81 -6.72 11.60
CA THR A 44 -21.32 -5.55 10.88
C THR A 44 -22.28 -5.20 9.74
N ASN A 45 -22.82 -3.98 9.76
CA ASN A 45 -23.69 -3.46 8.69
C ASN A 45 -22.85 -2.63 7.73
N LEU A 46 -22.18 -3.29 6.78
CA LEU A 46 -21.40 -2.63 5.74
C LEU A 46 -22.28 -2.36 4.52
N LYS A 47 -22.24 -1.12 4.03
CA LYS A 47 -22.94 -0.70 2.80
C LYS A 47 -22.09 -0.99 1.58
N PRO A 48 -22.74 -1.11 0.40
CA PRO A 48 -22.06 -1.25 -0.87
C PRO A 48 -20.93 -0.25 -1.14
N THR A 49 -21.21 1.01 -0.80
CA THR A 49 -20.30 2.15 -0.97
C THR A 49 -19.07 2.08 -0.07
N ASP A 50 -19.10 1.30 1.01
CA ASP A 50 -18.01 1.23 1.98
C ASP A 50 -16.78 0.49 1.41
N PHE A 51 -16.94 -0.19 0.26
CA PHE A 51 -15.87 -0.91 -0.44
C PHE A 51 -15.53 -0.30 -1.81
N ASP A 52 -16.22 0.76 -2.23
CA ASP A 52 -15.93 1.46 -3.50
C ASP A 52 -14.53 2.10 -3.49
N GLU A 53 -13.93 2.28 -2.30
CA GLU A 53 -12.57 2.82 -2.11
C GLU A 53 -11.48 1.72 -2.13
N ASP A 54 -11.82 0.44 -1.97
CA ASP A 54 -10.90 -0.70 -1.90
C ASP A 54 -11.09 -1.66 -3.09
N PHE A 55 -11.34 -1.10 -4.28
CA PHE A 55 -11.63 -1.89 -5.48
C PHE A 55 -10.40 -2.58 -6.08
N ILE A 56 -9.19 -2.20 -5.68
CA ILE A 56 -7.94 -2.92 -5.97
C ILE A 56 -7.35 -3.41 -4.64
N PHE A 57 -6.89 -4.65 -4.60
CA PHE A 57 -6.27 -5.26 -3.43
C PHE A 57 -5.03 -6.05 -3.82
N GLN A 58 -4.19 -6.37 -2.82
CA GLN A 58 -2.94 -7.11 -2.99
C GLN A 58 -2.05 -6.53 -4.11
N THR A 59 -1.78 -5.23 -4.06
CA THR A 59 -0.85 -4.59 -5.00
C THR A 59 0.58 -5.06 -4.75
N ASN A 60 1.29 -5.40 -5.82
CA ASN A 60 2.71 -5.76 -5.79
C ASN A 60 3.47 -4.88 -6.78
N TYR A 61 4.46 -4.18 -6.25
CA TYR A 61 5.33 -3.28 -6.99
C TYR A 61 6.74 -3.87 -6.96
N THR A 62 7.31 -4.16 -8.12
CA THR A 62 8.67 -4.68 -8.21
C THR A 62 9.52 -3.78 -9.07
N THR A 63 10.73 -3.51 -8.61
CA THR A 63 11.73 -2.74 -9.36
C THR A 63 12.85 -3.68 -9.78
N THR A 64 13.35 -3.53 -11.01
CA THR A 64 14.59 -4.15 -11.45
C THR A 64 15.56 -3.07 -11.91
N PHE A 65 16.74 -3.02 -11.33
CA PHE A 65 17.79 -2.06 -11.65
C PHE A 65 19.13 -2.77 -11.69
N ALA A 66 19.92 -2.57 -12.75
CA ALA A 66 21.20 -3.26 -12.94
C ALA A 66 21.10 -4.79 -12.73
N GLU A 67 20.08 -5.42 -13.31
CA GLU A 67 19.76 -6.87 -13.17
C GLU A 67 19.39 -7.34 -11.76
N GLN A 68 19.31 -6.44 -10.77
CA GLN A 68 18.91 -6.76 -9.40
C GLN A 68 17.44 -6.43 -9.18
N THR A 69 16.73 -7.35 -8.53
CA THR A 69 15.34 -7.07 -8.09
C THR A 69 15.37 -6.36 -6.75
N ILE A 70 14.72 -5.21 -6.71
CA ILE A 70 14.59 -4.35 -5.53
C ILE A 70 13.12 -4.38 -5.12
N GLU A 71 12.88 -4.80 -3.88
CA GLU A 71 11.53 -4.72 -3.29
C GLU A 71 11.09 -3.25 -3.26
N SER A 72 9.94 -2.99 -3.87
CA SER A 72 9.36 -1.65 -3.90
C SER A 72 8.18 -1.61 -2.94
N HIS A 73 8.27 -0.73 -1.96
CA HIS A 73 7.15 -0.41 -1.10
C HIS A 73 6.57 0.93 -1.54
N VAL A 74 5.24 1.09 -1.44
CA VAL A 74 4.61 2.38 -1.68
C VAL A 74 5.28 3.42 -0.80
N GLY A 75 5.74 4.53 -1.38
CA GLY A 75 6.63 5.47 -0.71
C GLY A 75 7.94 5.67 -1.46
N PHE A 76 8.83 4.68 -1.36
CA PHE A 76 10.23 4.83 -1.72
C PHE A 76 10.74 3.64 -2.52
N ILE A 77 11.49 3.93 -3.58
CA ILE A 77 12.26 2.95 -4.36
C ILE A 77 13.72 3.33 -4.17
N GLU A 78 14.47 2.49 -3.45
CA GLU A 78 15.90 2.73 -3.21
C GLU A 78 16.71 2.14 -4.34
N LEU A 79 17.45 2.97 -5.05
CA LEU A 79 18.34 2.54 -6.11
C LEU A 79 19.78 2.77 -5.65
N PRO A 80 20.69 1.79 -5.81
CA PRO A 80 22.11 2.04 -5.60
C PRO A 80 22.60 3.08 -6.61
N GLU A 81 23.62 3.86 -6.23
CA GLU A 81 24.32 4.74 -7.16
C GLU A 81 24.95 3.91 -8.30
N ASN A 82 24.64 4.25 -9.55
CA ASN A 82 25.17 3.58 -10.72
C ASN A 82 25.28 4.57 -11.90
N GLU A 83 26.49 4.78 -12.41
CA GLU A 83 26.75 5.70 -13.53
C GLU A 83 26.38 5.12 -14.91
N HIS A 84 26.17 3.80 -15.00
CA HIS A 84 25.92 3.10 -16.25
C HIS A 84 24.44 2.90 -16.55
N GLU A 85 23.60 2.91 -15.51
CA GLU A 85 22.16 2.68 -15.62
C GLU A 85 21.39 3.97 -15.41
N SER A 86 20.72 4.44 -16.46
CA SER A 86 19.96 5.70 -16.45
C SER A 86 18.47 5.51 -16.18
N TYR A 87 17.99 4.27 -16.21
CA TYR A 87 16.59 3.91 -16.01
C TYR A 87 16.49 2.60 -15.21
N PHE A 88 15.33 2.35 -14.63
CA PHE A 88 15.01 1.07 -14.00
C PHE A 88 13.69 0.52 -14.53
N LYS A 89 13.51 -0.80 -14.48
CA LYS A 89 12.24 -1.43 -14.81
C LYS A 89 11.33 -1.35 -13.60
N PHE A 90 10.10 -0.86 -13.78
CA PHE A 90 9.07 -0.87 -12.76
C PHE A 90 7.92 -1.78 -13.24
N ASN A 91 7.61 -2.83 -12.48
CA ASN A 91 6.48 -3.70 -12.76
C ASN A 91 5.40 -3.50 -11.70
N ILE A 92 4.16 -3.41 -12.17
CA ILE A 92 3.01 -3.12 -11.31
C ILE A 92 2.00 -4.23 -11.49
N ILE A 93 1.63 -4.86 -10.39
CA ILE A 93 0.60 -5.89 -10.34
C ILE A 93 -0.43 -5.47 -9.30
N GLY A 94 -1.71 -5.64 -9.63
CA GLY A 94 -2.81 -5.49 -8.69
C GLY A 94 -3.92 -6.48 -8.99
N TYR A 95 -4.74 -6.79 -7.99
CA TYR A 95 -5.85 -7.72 -8.12
C TYR A 95 -7.16 -7.02 -7.81
N SER A 96 -8.21 -7.31 -8.58
CA SER A 96 -9.56 -6.80 -8.35
C SER A 96 -10.59 -7.89 -8.51
N LEU A 97 -11.72 -7.78 -7.81
CA LEU A 97 -12.93 -8.56 -8.07
C LEU A 97 -13.71 -7.99 -9.26
N LEU A 98 -13.37 -6.77 -9.69
CA LEU A 98 -14.02 -6.06 -10.77
C LEU A 98 -13.19 -6.19 -12.06
N LYS A 99 -13.92 -6.42 -13.15
CA LYS A 99 -13.39 -6.27 -14.50
C LYS A 99 -13.35 -4.79 -14.87
N ASP A 100 -12.47 -4.43 -15.81
CA ASP A 100 -12.37 -3.09 -16.41
C ASP A 100 -11.88 -1.99 -15.46
N VAL A 101 -11.12 -2.33 -14.42
CA VAL A 101 -10.30 -1.36 -13.69
C VAL A 101 -9.23 -0.80 -14.63
N GLN A 102 -9.05 0.51 -14.61
CA GLN A 102 -8.02 1.18 -15.39
C GLN A 102 -6.80 1.44 -14.52
N ILE A 103 -5.62 1.14 -15.03
CA ILE A 103 -4.34 1.53 -14.44
C ILE A 103 -3.70 2.60 -15.33
N GLY A 104 -3.16 3.63 -14.70
CA GLY A 104 -2.34 4.64 -15.35
C GLY A 104 -1.10 4.93 -14.54
N VAL A 105 0.04 5.03 -15.19
CA VAL A 105 1.32 5.37 -14.54
C VAL A 105 1.89 6.60 -15.21
N VAL A 106 2.33 7.55 -14.40
CA VAL A 106 3.04 8.75 -14.83
C VAL A 106 4.43 8.74 -14.21
N PHE A 107 5.44 9.00 -15.03
CA PHE A 107 6.86 8.96 -14.66
C PHE A 107 7.67 9.87 -15.59
N VAL A 108 8.98 9.99 -15.35
CA VAL A 108 9.92 10.64 -16.28
C VAL A 108 10.78 9.56 -16.93
N GLU A 109 10.92 9.62 -18.25
CA GLU A 109 11.73 8.70 -19.07
C GLU A 109 12.57 9.53 -20.04
N GLY A 110 13.90 9.41 -19.97
CA GLY A 110 14.83 10.21 -20.76
C GLY A 110 14.69 11.72 -20.52
N GLY A 111 14.34 12.13 -19.31
CA GLY A 111 14.11 13.54 -18.94
C GLY A 111 12.77 14.11 -19.43
N GLN A 112 11.89 13.31 -20.03
CA GLN A 112 10.58 13.73 -20.52
C GLN A 112 9.45 13.10 -19.70
N ALA A 113 8.35 13.83 -19.52
CA ALA A 113 7.16 13.29 -18.88
C ALA A 113 6.56 12.16 -19.73
N GLY A 114 6.50 10.96 -19.17
CA GLY A 114 5.95 9.75 -19.77
C GLY A 114 4.69 9.28 -19.06
N SER A 115 3.89 8.50 -19.77
CA SER A 115 2.81 7.73 -19.16
C SER A 115 2.59 6.38 -19.83
N ARG A 116 2.00 5.44 -19.08
CA ARG A 116 1.61 4.09 -19.55
C ARG A 116 0.27 3.70 -18.94
N THR A 117 -0.60 3.12 -19.75
CA THR A 117 -1.98 2.76 -19.34
C THR A 117 -2.42 1.35 -19.76
N ASN A 118 -1.61 0.66 -20.57
CA ASN A 118 -2.01 -0.58 -21.23
C ASN A 118 -1.63 -1.78 -20.38
N ALA A 119 -2.43 -2.10 -19.36
CA ALA A 119 -2.24 -3.33 -18.59
C ALA A 119 -2.69 -4.57 -19.35
N ASN A 120 -1.94 -5.65 -19.12
CA ASN A 120 -2.40 -7.00 -19.37
C ASN A 120 -3.40 -7.39 -18.28
N ILE A 121 -4.54 -7.95 -18.68
CA ILE A 121 -5.61 -8.36 -17.77
C ILE A 121 -5.82 -9.85 -17.93
N GLU A 122 -5.73 -10.59 -16.82
CA GLU A 122 -5.89 -12.04 -16.78
C GLU A 122 -6.85 -12.45 -15.66
N GLU A 123 -7.75 -13.38 -15.94
CA GLU A 123 -8.57 -14.03 -14.90
C GLU A 123 -7.72 -15.08 -14.17
N THR A 124 -7.64 -14.96 -12.85
CA THR A 124 -6.83 -15.84 -12.00
C THR A 124 -7.53 -16.07 -10.66
N SER A 125 -6.81 -16.63 -9.68
CA SER A 125 -7.30 -16.81 -8.31
C SER A 125 -6.25 -16.42 -7.28
N VAL A 126 -6.69 -15.83 -6.18
CA VAL A 126 -5.84 -15.52 -5.02
C VAL A 126 -6.45 -16.05 -3.74
N GLN A 127 -5.63 -16.23 -2.72
CA GLN A 127 -6.09 -16.60 -1.38
C GLN A 127 -6.83 -15.42 -0.74
N ALA A 128 -8.08 -15.63 -0.33
CA ALA A 128 -8.84 -14.62 0.41
C ALA A 128 -8.19 -14.29 1.76
N PHE A 129 -7.53 -15.27 2.39
CA PHE A 129 -6.89 -15.13 3.70
C PHE A 129 -5.41 -15.54 3.64
N PRO A 130 -4.52 -14.67 3.13
CA PRO A 130 -3.09 -14.96 3.07
C PRO A 130 -2.54 -15.10 4.50
N GLY A 131 -2.19 -16.34 4.88
CA GLY A 131 -1.72 -16.68 6.23
C GLY A 131 -2.46 -17.86 6.89
N ILE A 132 -3.62 -18.24 6.35
CA ILE A 132 -4.34 -19.45 6.78
C ILE A 132 -3.89 -20.63 5.91
N ASN A 133 -2.99 -21.45 6.45
CA ASN A 133 -2.44 -22.62 5.73
C ASN A 133 -3.35 -23.87 5.78
N VAL A 134 -4.48 -23.80 6.50
CA VAL A 134 -5.41 -24.93 6.64
C VAL A 134 -6.44 -24.88 5.52
N GLY A 135 -6.34 -25.84 4.58
CA GLY A 135 -7.29 -25.95 3.47
C GLY A 135 -7.19 -24.80 2.47
N SER A 136 -5.96 -24.41 2.09
CA SER A 136 -5.66 -23.31 1.16
C SER A 136 -6.54 -23.31 -0.10
N ASP A 137 -6.84 -24.48 -0.65
CA ASP A 137 -7.63 -24.57 -1.88
C ASP A 137 -9.11 -24.18 -1.68
N LEU A 138 -9.61 -24.23 -0.43
CA LEU A 138 -10.98 -23.85 -0.07
C LEU A 138 -11.17 -22.33 -0.01
N TRP A 139 -10.09 -21.56 0.11
CA TRP A 139 -10.12 -20.11 0.33
C TRP A 139 -9.62 -19.31 -0.89
N SER A 140 -9.39 -19.98 -2.02
CA SER A 140 -9.09 -19.32 -3.29
C SER A 140 -10.34 -18.65 -3.86
N ILE A 141 -10.25 -17.36 -4.18
CA ILE A 141 -11.30 -16.58 -4.82
C ILE A 141 -10.87 -16.18 -6.24
N PRO A 142 -11.79 -16.23 -7.24
CA PRO A 142 -11.51 -15.77 -8.59
C PRO A 142 -11.37 -14.25 -8.62
N VAL A 143 -10.37 -13.75 -9.35
CA VAL A 143 -10.03 -12.32 -9.44
C VAL A 143 -9.51 -11.97 -10.83
N TYR A 144 -9.50 -10.68 -11.15
CA TYR A 144 -8.81 -10.11 -12.29
C TYR A 144 -7.44 -9.61 -11.83
N LYS A 145 -6.37 -10.16 -12.41
CA LYS A 145 -5.00 -9.66 -12.28
C LYS A 145 -4.77 -8.60 -13.34
N TYR A 146 -4.34 -7.42 -12.91
CA TYR A 146 -3.91 -6.32 -13.75
C TYR A 146 -2.39 -6.22 -13.64
N GLU A 147 -1.70 -6.34 -14.76
CA GLU A 147 -0.24 -6.27 -14.81
C GLU A 147 0.20 -5.25 -15.85
N LEU A 148 0.95 -4.24 -15.43
CA LEU A 148 1.54 -3.24 -16.31
C LEU A 148 3.06 -3.39 -16.31
N GLN A 149 3.57 -3.81 -17.46
CA GLN A 149 5.00 -3.96 -17.75
C GLN A 149 5.51 -2.78 -18.58
N ASP A 150 6.81 -2.77 -18.88
CA ASP A 150 7.48 -1.79 -19.74
C ASP A 150 7.34 -0.32 -19.27
N VAL A 151 7.30 -0.14 -17.94
CA VAL A 151 7.47 1.16 -17.30
C VAL A 151 8.96 1.31 -16.97
N TRP A 152 9.59 2.35 -17.53
CA TRP A 152 11.03 2.58 -17.45
C TRP A 152 11.33 3.98 -16.89
N PRO A 153 11.14 4.23 -15.59
CA PRO A 153 11.42 5.54 -15.01
C PRO A 153 12.92 5.81 -14.96
N ASP A 154 13.27 7.09 -15.03
CA ASP A 154 14.65 7.55 -14.86
C ASP A 154 15.17 7.25 -13.45
N SER A 155 16.39 6.71 -13.39
CA SER A 155 17.15 6.51 -12.16
C SER A 155 17.78 7.82 -11.68
N VAL A 156 16.92 8.78 -11.33
CA VAL A 156 17.30 10.11 -10.86
C VAL A 156 16.78 10.31 -9.45
N ASP A 157 17.61 10.91 -8.58
CA ASP A 157 17.23 11.15 -7.19
C ASP A 157 15.99 12.04 -7.10
N ASN A 158 15.05 11.62 -6.25
CA ASN A 158 13.75 12.26 -6.04
C ASN A 158 12.80 12.24 -7.25
N SER A 159 13.08 11.43 -8.29
CA SER A 159 12.12 11.25 -9.38
C SER A 159 10.82 10.65 -8.84
N VAL A 160 9.68 11.11 -9.37
CA VAL A 160 8.35 10.73 -8.89
C VAL A 160 7.68 9.82 -9.90
N ILE A 161 7.15 8.70 -9.41
CA ILE A 161 6.33 7.77 -10.16
C ILE A 161 4.96 7.74 -9.49
N SER A 162 3.90 7.91 -10.27
CA SER A 162 2.53 7.89 -9.77
C SER A 162 1.75 6.80 -10.48
N VAL A 163 1.30 5.79 -9.73
CA VAL A 163 0.39 4.76 -10.18
C VAL A 163 -1.02 5.15 -9.77
N THR A 164 -1.94 5.14 -10.71
CA THR A 164 -3.34 5.48 -10.50
C THR A 164 -4.18 4.29 -10.92
N TRP A 165 -4.92 3.75 -9.96
CA TRP A 165 -5.99 2.80 -10.22
C TRP A 165 -7.29 3.58 -10.27
N SER A 166 -8.13 3.32 -11.26
CA SER A 166 -9.42 3.99 -11.37
C SER A 166 -10.52 3.04 -11.79
N MET A 167 -11.63 3.10 -11.06
CA MET A 167 -12.87 2.41 -11.40
C MET A 167 -13.75 3.35 -12.22
N PRO A 168 -14.19 2.95 -13.42
CA PRO A 168 -15.15 3.70 -14.22
C PRO A 168 -16.43 4.03 -13.43
N LYS A 169 -16.96 5.25 -13.61
CA LYS A 169 -18.21 5.72 -12.97
C LYS A 169 -19.39 4.75 -13.15
N ALA A 170 -19.45 4.04 -14.27
CA ALA A 170 -20.50 3.07 -14.56
C ALA A 170 -20.47 1.83 -13.64
N LEU A 171 -19.33 1.55 -13.02
CA LEU A 171 -19.12 0.42 -12.11
C LEU A 171 -19.16 0.83 -10.63
N SER A 172 -19.06 2.13 -10.31
CA SER A 172 -19.17 2.65 -8.95
C SER A 172 -20.62 2.69 -8.45
N ALA A 173 -20.87 2.17 -7.24
CA ALA A 173 -22.15 2.29 -6.57
C ALA A 173 -22.46 3.74 -6.15
N ALA A 174 -21.43 4.50 -5.79
CA ALA A 174 -21.51 5.94 -5.51
C ALA A 174 -21.80 6.81 -6.75
N LYS A 175 -21.77 6.25 -7.96
CA LYS A 175 -21.88 6.97 -9.24
C LYS A 175 -20.84 8.09 -9.37
N SER A 176 -19.67 7.92 -8.77
CA SER A 176 -18.48 8.76 -8.94
C SER A 176 -17.30 7.86 -9.28
N PRO A 177 -16.32 8.32 -10.08
CA PRO A 177 -15.11 7.52 -10.28
C PRO A 177 -14.40 7.34 -8.94
N SER A 178 -14.12 6.10 -8.56
CA SER A 178 -13.22 5.80 -7.44
C SER A 178 -11.79 5.75 -7.96
N VAL A 179 -10.87 6.42 -7.28
CA VAL A 179 -9.47 6.54 -7.70
C VAL A 179 -8.57 6.26 -6.50
N ILE A 180 -7.61 5.36 -6.69
CA ILE A 180 -6.53 5.09 -5.72
C ILE A 180 -5.22 5.51 -6.36
N LYS A 181 -4.46 6.34 -5.66
CA LYS A 181 -3.19 6.88 -6.14
C LYS A 181 -2.06 6.42 -5.24
N ASP A 182 -1.18 5.59 -5.79
CA ASP A 182 0.06 5.17 -5.16
C ASP A 182 1.22 5.97 -5.76
N VAL A 183 1.96 6.66 -4.91
CA VAL A 183 3.13 7.44 -5.33
C VAL A 183 4.40 6.68 -4.95
N PHE A 184 5.48 6.89 -5.68
CA PHE A 184 6.80 6.39 -5.37
C PHE A 184 7.81 7.49 -5.64
N ARG A 185 8.83 7.57 -4.80
CA ARG A 185 10.00 8.40 -5.04
C ARG A 185 11.22 7.51 -5.21
N ALA A 186 11.91 7.65 -6.34
CA ALA A 186 13.21 7.03 -6.51
C ALA A 186 14.22 7.78 -5.64
N LEU A 187 14.99 7.04 -4.84
CA LEU A 187 16.02 7.55 -3.96
C LEU A 187 17.34 6.90 -4.36
N ILE A 188 18.29 7.69 -4.83
CA ILE A 188 19.63 7.20 -5.11
C ILE A 188 20.39 7.14 -3.78
N ILE A 189 20.89 5.96 -3.46
CA ILE A 189 21.65 5.70 -2.23
C ILE A 189 23.12 5.90 -2.54
N THR A 190 23.68 7.03 -2.09
CA THR A 190 25.05 7.45 -2.34
C THR A 190 25.84 7.61 -1.04
N SER A 191 27.16 7.51 -1.07
CA SER A 191 27.98 7.77 0.13
C SER A 191 27.80 9.19 0.70
N SER A 192 27.52 10.18 -0.15
CA SER A 192 27.26 11.57 0.24
C SER A 192 25.89 11.76 0.91
N GLY A 193 24.93 10.87 0.66
CA GLY A 193 23.60 10.86 1.28
C GLY A 193 23.57 10.29 2.70
N VAL A 194 24.68 9.74 3.19
CA VAL A 194 24.75 9.11 4.52
C VAL A 194 24.43 10.13 5.63
N ASN A 195 23.59 9.71 6.59
CA ASN A 195 23.06 10.52 7.70
C ASN A 195 22.21 11.73 7.25
N THR A 196 21.72 11.74 6.01
CA THR A 196 20.76 12.74 5.56
C THR A 196 19.33 12.26 5.79
N VAL A 197 18.47 13.19 6.22
CA VAL A 197 17.02 12.98 6.31
C VAL A 197 16.37 13.75 5.18
N ARG A 198 15.54 13.06 4.41
CA ARG A 198 14.71 13.63 3.35
C ARG A 198 13.24 13.42 3.71
N ALA A 199 12.40 14.42 3.50
CA ALA A 199 10.98 14.32 3.84
C ALA A 199 10.12 14.97 2.76
N TRP A 200 8.94 14.39 2.54
CA TRP A 200 8.01 14.87 1.53
C TRP A 200 6.59 14.81 2.05
N VAL A 201 5.81 15.80 1.64
CA VAL A 201 4.36 15.72 1.70
C VAL A 201 3.89 14.67 0.71
N TRP A 202 3.02 13.81 1.21
CA TRP A 202 2.39 12.71 0.52
C TRP A 202 0.88 12.94 0.56
N GLU A 203 0.29 13.20 -0.58
CA GLU A 203 -1.14 13.44 -0.65
C GLU A 203 -1.81 12.16 -1.15
N ARG A 204 -2.30 11.34 -0.20
CA ARG A 204 -3.11 10.16 -0.53
C ARG A 204 -4.56 10.55 -0.81
N ASP A 205 -5.09 11.50 -0.04
CA ASP A 205 -6.41 12.12 -0.22
C ASP A 205 -6.40 13.58 0.27
N SER A 206 -7.46 14.33 -0.02
CA SER A 206 -7.59 15.75 0.34
C SER A 206 -7.87 16.02 1.82
N HIS A 207 -7.98 14.97 2.65
CA HIS A 207 -8.40 15.06 4.04
C HIS A 207 -7.27 14.74 5.03
N LEU A 208 -6.17 14.12 4.58
CA LEU A 208 -5.08 13.68 5.42
C LEU A 208 -3.72 14.17 4.89
N LEU A 209 -2.96 14.86 5.75
CA LEU A 209 -1.60 15.33 5.44
C LEU A 209 -0.59 14.23 5.78
N ASP A 210 -0.40 13.26 4.89
CA ASP A 210 0.63 12.23 5.07
C ASP A 210 2.03 12.86 4.81
N ILE A 211 2.96 12.71 5.74
CA ILE A 211 4.35 13.17 5.60
C ILE A 211 5.26 11.98 5.77
N ARG A 212 5.94 11.60 4.69
CA ARG A 212 6.89 10.50 4.70
C ARG A 212 8.31 11.03 4.76
N ALA A 213 9.09 10.48 5.68
CA ALA A 213 10.49 10.78 5.81
C ALA A 213 11.33 9.54 5.55
N TYR A 214 12.53 9.77 5.03
CA TYR A 214 13.53 8.79 4.71
C TYR A 214 14.86 9.21 5.31
N HIS A 215 15.50 8.31 6.05
CA HIS A 215 16.82 8.52 6.61
C HIS A 215 17.77 7.48 6.04
N GLN A 216 18.79 7.94 5.31
CA GLN A 216 19.83 7.06 4.83
C GLN A 216 20.86 6.82 5.93
N LEU A 217 20.94 5.57 6.40
CA LEU A 217 21.89 5.16 7.43
C LEU A 217 23.23 4.76 6.80
N ASP A 218 24.30 4.95 7.57
CA ASP A 218 25.63 4.41 7.24
C ASP A 218 25.64 2.90 7.52
N GLU A 219 26.08 2.10 6.53
CA GLU A 219 26.19 0.64 6.66
C GLU A 219 27.12 0.20 7.80
N ASN A 220 28.11 1.03 8.17
CA ASN A 220 29.05 0.74 9.26
C ASN A 220 28.56 1.18 10.65
N ASN A 221 27.42 1.87 10.70
CA ASN A 221 26.93 2.47 11.93
C ASN A 221 26.04 1.46 12.67
N VAL A 222 26.71 0.56 13.41
CA VAL A 222 26.12 -0.40 14.37
C VAL A 222 25.59 0.32 15.62
N ASP A 223 25.45 1.65 15.58
CA ASP A 223 25.00 2.42 16.72
C ASP A 223 23.50 2.19 16.89
N ASN A 224 23.16 1.31 17.84
CA ASN A 224 21.81 1.09 18.40
C ASN A 224 21.24 2.34 19.09
N GLN A 225 21.79 3.53 18.82
CA GLN A 225 21.28 4.79 19.33
C GLN A 225 19.90 5.04 18.73
N LEU A 226 18.95 5.20 19.65
CA LEU A 226 17.58 5.51 19.35
C LEU A 226 17.52 6.90 18.71
N LYS A 227 17.30 6.96 17.39
CA LYS A 227 17.14 8.24 16.68
C LYS A 227 15.68 8.64 16.75
N ILE A 228 15.38 9.89 17.08
CA ILE A 228 14.01 10.40 17.14
C ILE A 228 13.84 11.38 15.99
N LEU A 229 12.93 11.07 15.07
CA LEU A 229 12.48 12.02 14.07
C LEU A 229 11.28 12.79 14.64
N THR A 230 11.36 14.12 14.67
CA THR A 230 10.31 14.99 15.18
C THR A 230 9.72 15.84 14.05
N LEU A 231 8.39 15.92 14.00
CA LEU A 231 7.69 16.90 13.20
C LEU A 231 7.42 18.11 14.07
N GLN A 232 7.93 19.27 13.65
CA GLN A 232 7.74 20.53 14.36
C GLN A 232 6.86 21.46 13.54
N ARG A 233 5.93 22.13 14.21
CA ARG A 233 5.15 23.24 13.64
C ARG A 233 5.83 24.53 14.05
N SER A 234 6.30 25.26 13.05
CA SER A 234 6.82 26.61 13.21
C SER A 234 5.79 27.60 12.66
N GLY A 235 5.35 28.53 13.52
CA GLY A 235 4.39 29.55 13.14
C GLY A 235 4.96 30.61 12.21
N CYS A 236 4.13 31.08 11.26
CA CYS A 236 4.44 32.29 10.48
C CYS A 236 4.00 33.58 11.19
N SER A 237 3.43 33.49 12.41
CA SER A 237 2.92 34.64 13.15
C SER A 237 3.92 35.11 14.20
N SER A 238 4.04 36.43 14.37
CA SER A 238 4.94 37.07 15.36
C SER A 238 4.59 36.78 16.83
N ARG A 239 3.63 35.88 17.09
CA ARG A 239 3.18 35.44 18.43
C ARG A 239 3.48 33.97 18.71
N GLU A 240 3.88 33.19 17.70
CA GLU A 240 4.36 31.82 17.88
C GLU A 240 5.88 31.89 18.05
N THR A 241 6.34 31.90 19.31
CA THR A 241 7.74 32.13 19.67
C THR A 241 8.57 30.85 19.83
N GLU A 242 7.94 29.68 19.79
CA GLU A 242 8.62 28.39 20.00
C GLU A 242 8.09 27.33 19.01
N ASP A 243 9.00 26.53 18.47
CA ASP A 243 8.65 25.38 17.64
C ASP A 243 7.93 24.33 18.48
N GLU A 244 6.68 24.03 18.13
CA GLU A 244 5.88 23.03 18.82
C GLU A 244 6.12 21.65 18.17
N VAL A 245 6.49 20.64 18.95
CA VAL A 245 6.59 19.26 18.46
C VAL A 245 5.18 18.69 18.30
N VAL A 246 4.76 18.44 17.06
CA VAL A 246 3.43 17.93 16.70
C VAL A 246 3.40 16.41 16.72
N ALA A 247 4.51 15.77 16.34
CA ALA A 247 4.65 14.31 16.34
C ALA A 247 6.12 13.90 16.49
N SER A 248 6.35 12.69 16.99
CA SER A 248 7.70 12.11 17.09
C SER A 248 7.67 10.61 16.87
N VAL A 249 8.64 10.07 16.13
CA VAL A 249 8.79 8.63 15.93
C VAL A 249 10.19 8.19 16.29
N GLN A 250 10.28 7.08 17.04
CA GLN A 250 11.54 6.44 17.39
C GLN A 250 11.97 5.49 16.28
N ILE A 251 13.17 5.71 15.75
CA ILE A 251 13.84 4.88 14.76
C ILE A 251 14.80 3.97 15.54
N LYS A 252 14.54 2.66 15.54
CA LYS A 252 15.39 1.64 16.16
C LYS A 252 16.06 0.77 15.08
N GLY A 253 17.39 0.76 15.06
CA GLY A 253 18.20 -0.09 14.17
C GLY A 253 18.14 0.28 12.68
N LEU A 254 18.60 -0.64 11.83
CA LEU A 254 18.68 -0.55 10.35
C LEU A 254 17.32 -0.40 9.62
N TYR A 255 16.23 -0.13 10.35
CA TYR A 255 14.89 -0.14 9.79
C TYR A 255 14.42 1.25 9.36
N LYS A 256 14.09 1.30 8.06
CA LYS A 256 13.39 2.37 7.35
C LYS A 256 12.10 2.70 8.10
N THR A 257 11.97 3.94 8.56
CA THR A 257 10.80 4.37 9.35
C THR A 257 9.93 5.27 8.50
N MET A 258 8.76 4.75 8.11
CA MET A 258 7.68 5.54 7.53
C MET A 258 6.90 6.20 8.66
N ILE A 259 6.82 7.53 8.63
CA ILE A 259 5.90 8.28 9.49
C ILE A 259 4.61 8.45 8.70
N MET A 260 3.47 8.19 9.34
CA MET A 260 2.12 8.44 8.82
C MET A 260 1.44 9.31 9.88
N ILE A 261 1.05 10.53 9.53
CA ILE A 261 0.37 11.49 10.42
C ILE A 261 -0.94 11.88 9.77
#